data_AF-A0A5J4PDT1-F1
#
_entry.id   AF-A0A5J4PDT1-F1
#
_cell.length_a   1.000
_cell.length_b   1.000
_cell.length_c   1.000
_cell.angle_alpha   90.00
_cell.angle_beta   90.00
_cell.angle_gamma   90.00
#
_symmetry.space_group_name_H-M   'P 1'
#
loop_
_entity.id
_entity.type
_entity.pdbx_description
1 polymer ?
#
loop_
_entity_poly.entity_id
_entity_poly.type
_entity_poly.pdbx_seq_one_letter_code
_entity_poly.pdbx_strand_id
1 'polypeptide(L)'
;MMHYPNSSFPVPLIHLTEADSTSRYLTALCEQNRIEEFTVVLSDFQTAGRGQQDNSWEAEKGKNLLFSFVLYPSFLEARNQFLLSQIIALSVKEELDEWASGFSVKWSNDIYWENKKICGILIENDLTGSRIERSIVGIGLNI
;
A
#
# COMPACT_ATOMS: atom_id res chain seq x y z
N MET A 1 -4.39 21.59 -0.05
CA MET A 1 -5.15 20.90 1.02
C MET A 1 -5.53 19.55 0.45
N MET A 2 -5.15 18.44 1.08
CA MET A 2 -5.49 17.11 0.56
C MET A 2 -7.02 16.94 0.68
N HIS A 3 -7.69 16.68 -0.43
CA HIS A 3 -9.12 16.39 -0.42
C HIS A 3 -9.31 14.95 0.06
N TYR A 4 -9.79 14.78 1.29
CA TYR A 4 -10.06 13.45 1.83
C TYR A 4 -11.27 12.82 1.14
N PRO A 5 -11.32 11.48 1.04
CA PRO A 5 -12.51 10.81 0.56
C PRO A 5 -13.71 11.20 1.44
N ASN A 6 -14.81 11.59 0.79
CA ASN A 6 -16.05 11.92 1.49
C ASN A 6 -16.64 10.66 2.16
N SER A 7 -17.74 10.82 2.89
CA SER A 7 -18.53 9.72 3.52
C SER A 7 -19.05 8.64 2.56
N SER A 8 -18.69 8.69 1.28
CA SER A 8 -19.02 7.75 0.22
C SER A 8 -17.84 6.84 -0.18
N PHE A 9 -16.73 6.82 0.56
CA PHE A 9 -15.63 5.90 0.26
C PHE A 9 -16.12 4.44 0.39
N PRO A 10 -15.85 3.57 -0.60
CA PRO A 10 -16.57 2.30 -0.76
C PRO A 10 -16.15 1.22 0.25
N VAL A 11 -15.10 1.47 1.03
CA VAL A 11 -14.53 0.53 2.00
C VAL A 11 -14.24 1.26 3.32
N PRO A 12 -14.06 0.55 4.45
CA PRO A 12 -13.69 1.18 5.70
C PRO A 12 -12.39 1.99 5.56
N LEU A 13 -12.43 3.26 5.95
CA LEU A 13 -11.29 4.18 5.88
C LEU A 13 -10.97 4.74 7.26
N ILE A 14 -9.74 4.54 7.69
CA ILE A 14 -9.17 5.14 8.90
C ILE A 14 -8.17 6.20 8.45
N HIS A 15 -8.40 7.45 8.85
CA HIS A 15 -7.49 8.56 8.56
C HIS A 15 -6.71 8.95 9.80
N LEU A 16 -5.39 9.06 9.66
CA LEU A 16 -4.46 9.46 10.71
C LEU A 16 -3.69 10.71 10.27
N THR A 17 -3.73 11.79 11.05
CA THR A 17 -2.92 12.98 10.76
C THR A 17 -1.43 12.67 10.76
N GLU A 18 -0.99 11.72 11.60
CA GLU A 18 0.40 11.27 11.66
C GLU A 18 0.44 9.82 12.14
N ALA A 19 1.33 9.02 11.56
CA ALA A 19 1.61 7.65 11.97
C ALA A 19 3.13 7.40 11.97
N ASP A 20 3.60 6.35 12.64
CA ASP A 20 4.94 5.83 12.38
C ASP A 20 4.97 5.16 11.00
N SER A 21 4.04 4.24 10.75
CA SER A 21 3.79 3.59 9.48
C SER A 21 2.34 3.11 9.42
N THR A 22 1.65 3.40 8.32
CA THR A 22 0.29 2.91 8.03
C THR A 22 0.23 1.38 8.00
N SER A 23 1.29 0.70 7.52
CA SER A 23 1.33 -0.77 7.48
C SER A 23 1.47 -1.37 8.87
N ARG A 24 2.28 -0.75 9.75
CA ARG A 24 2.40 -1.17 11.16
C ARG A 24 1.10 -0.97 11.92
N TYR A 25 0.48 0.21 11.77
CA TYR A 25 -0.81 0.48 12.39
C TYR A 25 -1.85 -0.57 11.98
N LEU A 26 -1.93 -0.86 10.68
CA LEU A 26 -2.89 -1.83 10.16
C LEU A 26 -2.58 -3.27 10.60
N THR A 27 -1.31 -3.65 10.68
CA THR A 27 -0.85 -4.94 11.22
C THR A 27 -1.33 -5.11 12.66
N ALA A 28 -1.06 -4.12 13.53
CA ALA A 28 -1.47 -4.15 14.94
C ALA A 28 -3.00 -4.21 15.10
N LEU A 29 -3.74 -3.52 14.23
CA LEU A 29 -5.21 -3.58 14.23
C LEU A 29 -5.72 -4.98 13.88
N CYS A 30 -5.12 -5.61 12.86
CA CYS A 30 -5.47 -6.96 12.44
C CYS A 30 -5.07 -8.05 13.45
N GLU A 31 -4.09 -7.79 14.33
CA GLU A 31 -3.70 -8.71 15.41
C GLU A 31 -4.72 -8.74 16.56
N GLN A 32 -5.43 -7.63 16.79
CA GLN A 32 -6.45 -7.55 17.83
C GLN A 32 -7.74 -8.25 17.40
N ASN A 33 -8.15 -8.05 16.15
CA ASN A 33 -9.33 -8.65 15.56
C ASN A 33 -9.15 -8.82 14.05
N ARG A 34 -9.81 -9.80 13.44
CA ARG A 34 -9.93 -9.86 11.98
C ARG A 34 -10.78 -8.68 11.52
N ILE A 35 -10.16 -7.71 10.86
CA ILE A 35 -10.86 -6.56 10.27
C ILE A 35 -11.37 -6.89 8.85
N GLU A 36 -12.28 -6.08 8.35
CA GLU A 36 -12.84 -6.23 7.01
C GLU A 36 -11.76 -6.14 5.93
N GLU A 37 -11.86 -6.99 4.91
CA GLU A 37 -10.98 -6.91 3.74
C GLU A 37 -11.09 -5.54 3.08
N PHE A 38 -10.00 -5.03 2.52
CA PHE A 38 -9.88 -3.67 1.99
C PHE A 38 -10.02 -2.54 3.02
N THR A 39 -10.03 -2.81 4.34
CA THR A 39 -9.88 -1.71 5.32
C THR A 39 -8.60 -0.93 5.01
N VAL A 40 -8.74 0.37 4.77
CA VAL A 40 -7.66 1.30 4.40
C VAL A 40 -7.26 2.15 5.59
N VAL A 41 -5.96 2.29 5.81
CA VAL A 41 -5.36 3.28 6.72
C VAL A 41 -4.61 4.29 5.87
N LEU A 42 -5.07 5.53 5.88
CA LEU A 42 -4.44 6.68 5.22
C LEU A 42 -3.73 7.54 6.27
N SER A 43 -2.55 8.08 5.94
CA SER A 43 -1.92 9.09 6.77
C SER A 43 -1.37 10.28 6.00
N ASP A 44 -1.48 11.47 6.60
CA ASP A 44 -0.92 12.70 6.00
C ASP A 44 0.61 12.73 6.09
N PHE A 45 1.18 11.97 7.02
CA PHE A 45 2.62 11.89 7.25
C PHE A 45 3.02 10.62 8.02
N GLN A 46 4.11 10.00 7.57
CA GLN A 46 4.75 8.89 8.28
C GLN A 46 6.10 9.32 8.84
N THR A 47 6.31 9.17 10.15
CA THR A 47 7.59 9.47 10.80
C THR A 47 8.65 8.37 10.58
N ALA A 48 8.21 7.15 10.29
CA ALA A 48 9.05 5.97 10.10
C ALA A 48 8.52 5.08 8.96
N GLY A 49 8.26 5.71 7.81
CA GLY A 49 7.77 5.01 6.62
C GLY A 49 8.71 3.87 6.20
N ARG A 50 8.13 2.75 5.74
CA ARG A 50 8.86 1.51 5.48
C ARG A 50 8.94 1.22 3.98
N GLY A 51 10.10 0.74 3.55
CA GLY A 51 10.33 0.12 2.25
C GLY A 51 10.64 -1.38 2.39
N GLN A 52 11.05 -2.01 1.28
CA GLN A 52 11.55 -3.38 1.33
C GLN A 52 12.93 -3.46 2.00
N GLN A 53 13.17 -4.57 2.71
CA GLN A 53 14.41 -4.82 3.46
C GLN A 53 14.64 -3.69 4.50
N ASP A 54 15.85 -3.12 4.51
CA ASP A 54 16.24 -2.06 5.45
C ASP A 54 15.97 -0.64 4.90
N ASN A 55 15.29 -0.52 3.76
CA ASN A 55 14.97 0.78 3.18
C ASN A 55 13.80 1.44 3.92
N SER A 56 13.86 2.75 4.10
CA SER A 56 12.76 3.58 4.56
C SER A 56 12.03 4.24 3.39
N TRP A 57 10.75 4.55 3.59
CA TRP A 57 10.01 5.46 2.73
C TRP A 57 10.00 6.85 3.36
N GLU A 58 10.71 7.79 2.74
CA GLU A 58 10.73 9.18 3.16
C GLU A 58 9.52 9.91 2.57
N ALA A 59 8.80 10.65 3.41
CA ALA A 59 7.67 11.44 2.99
C ALA A 59 7.84 12.89 3.44
N GLU A 60 7.46 13.83 2.58
CA GLU A 60 7.28 15.23 2.93
C GLU A 60 5.79 15.48 3.22
N LYS A 61 5.50 16.22 4.29
CA LYS A 61 4.12 16.53 4.72
C LYS A 61 3.33 17.15 3.56
N GLY A 62 2.20 16.53 3.22
CA GLY A 62 1.28 17.02 2.19
C GLY A 62 1.72 16.86 0.74
N LYS A 63 2.83 16.13 0.46
CA LYS A 63 3.31 15.84 -0.91
C LYS A 63 3.26 14.35 -1.27
N ASN A 64 2.60 13.56 -0.44
CA ASN A 64 2.59 12.10 -0.57
C ASN A 64 1.20 11.57 -0.31
N LEU A 65 0.78 10.61 -1.11
CA LEU A 65 -0.31 9.70 -0.79
C LEU A 65 0.29 8.48 -0.07
N LEU A 66 0.01 8.36 1.24
CA LEU A 66 0.57 7.32 2.10
C LEU A 66 -0.57 6.50 2.70
N PHE A 67 -0.72 5.26 2.25
CA PHE A 67 -1.78 4.41 2.76
C PHE A 67 -1.39 2.95 2.78
N SER A 68 -2.10 2.18 3.60
CA SER A 68 -2.04 0.72 3.59
C SER A 68 -3.42 0.13 3.59
N PHE A 69 -3.58 -1.07 3.06
CA PHE A 69 -4.82 -1.84 3.13
C PHE A 69 -4.55 -3.33 3.33
N VAL A 70 -5.56 -4.05 3.83
CA VAL A 70 -5.48 -5.48 4.12
C VAL A 70 -6.21 -6.30 3.07
N LEU A 71 -5.62 -7.43 2.70
CA LEU A 71 -6.21 -8.49 1.89
C LEU A 71 -6.13 -9.82 2.62
N TYR A 72 -7.01 -10.75 2.29
CA TYR A 72 -7.01 -12.12 2.82
C TYR A 72 -7.07 -13.16 1.69
N PRO A 73 -6.02 -13.24 0.83
CA PRO A 73 -6.01 -14.10 -0.34
C PRO A 73 -5.73 -15.57 0.03
N SER A 74 -6.57 -16.17 0.89
CA SER A 74 -6.42 -17.55 1.39
C SER A 74 -6.40 -18.62 0.29
N PHE A 75 -6.84 -18.28 -0.92
CA PHE A 75 -6.73 -19.12 -2.11
C PHE A 75 -5.30 -19.17 -2.68
N LEU A 76 -4.48 -18.15 -2.43
CA LEU A 76 -3.17 -17.96 -3.05
C LEU A 76 -2.08 -18.72 -2.28
N GLU A 77 -1.33 -19.56 -2.99
CA GLU A 77 -0.16 -20.23 -2.44
C GLU A 77 1.00 -19.24 -2.28
N ALA A 78 1.77 -19.38 -1.19
CA ALA A 78 2.88 -18.48 -0.86
C ALA A 78 3.94 -18.43 -1.97
N ARG A 79 4.19 -19.54 -2.67
CA ARG A 79 5.09 -19.59 -3.84
C ARG A 79 4.64 -18.69 -5.00
N ASN A 80 3.36 -18.34 -5.05
CA ASN A 80 2.76 -17.48 -6.07
C ASN A 80 2.52 -16.04 -5.57
N GLN A 81 3.08 -15.65 -4.41
CA GLN A 81 2.88 -14.31 -3.82
C GLN A 81 3.21 -13.15 -4.76
N PHE A 82 4.10 -13.36 -5.74
CA PHE A 82 4.44 -12.33 -6.72
C PHE A 82 3.25 -11.90 -7.58
N LEU A 83 2.25 -12.76 -7.78
CA LEU A 83 0.99 -12.39 -8.45
C LEU A 83 0.31 -11.19 -7.75
N LEU A 84 0.43 -11.11 -6.43
CA LEU A 84 -0.14 -10.00 -5.67
C LEU A 84 0.60 -8.69 -5.97
N SER A 85 1.94 -8.73 -6.00
CA SER A 85 2.76 -7.57 -6.42
C SER A 85 2.43 -7.13 -7.84
N GLN A 86 2.20 -8.07 -8.75
CA GLN A 86 1.82 -7.79 -10.13
C GLN A 86 0.48 -7.08 -10.24
N ILE A 87 -0.56 -7.61 -9.59
CA ILE A 87 -1.90 -7.03 -9.64
C ILE A 87 -1.87 -5.61 -9.05
N ILE A 88 -1.26 -5.43 -7.88
CA ILE A 88 -1.23 -4.11 -7.22
C ILE A 88 -0.44 -3.09 -8.04
N ALA A 89 0.75 -3.45 -8.54
CA ALA A 89 1.55 -2.53 -9.34
C ALA A 89 0.87 -2.14 -10.66
N LEU A 90 0.20 -3.10 -11.31
CA LEU A 90 -0.57 -2.83 -12.52
C LEU A 90 -1.78 -1.95 -12.24
N SER A 91 -2.54 -2.21 -11.17
CA SER A 91 -3.71 -1.38 -10.82
C SER A 91 -3.32 0.07 -10.50
N VAL A 92 -2.23 0.29 -9.77
CA VAL A 92 -1.77 1.67 -9.48
C VAL A 92 -1.27 2.34 -10.77
N LYS A 93 -0.56 1.61 -11.65
CA LYS A 93 -0.09 2.15 -12.92
C LYS A 93 -1.23 2.47 -13.87
N GLU A 94 -2.25 1.61 -13.95
CA GLU A 94 -3.48 1.83 -14.73
C GLU A 94 -4.22 3.09 -14.26
N GLU A 95 -4.38 3.30 -12.95
CA GLU A 95 -4.96 4.54 -12.44
C GLU A 95 -4.10 5.76 -12.79
N LEU A 96 -2.77 5.69 -12.63
CA LEU A 96 -1.88 6.80 -12.97
C LEU A 96 -1.92 7.18 -14.45
N ASP A 97 -2.09 6.20 -15.36
CA ASP A 97 -2.18 6.44 -16.80
C ASP A 97 -3.37 7.35 -17.19
N GLU A 98 -4.42 7.41 -16.37
CA GLU A 98 -5.56 8.33 -16.57
C GLU A 98 -5.17 9.81 -16.35
N TRP A 99 -4.05 10.06 -15.65
CA TRP A 99 -3.58 11.41 -15.31
C TRP A 99 -2.43 11.89 -16.20
N ALA A 100 -1.53 10.99 -16.60
CA ALA A 100 -0.42 11.30 -17.50
C ALA A 100 0.13 10.04 -18.19
N SER A 101 0.91 10.25 -19.25
CA SER A 101 1.64 9.15 -19.91
C SER A 101 3.07 9.01 -19.39
N GLY A 102 3.70 7.86 -19.65
CA GLY A 102 5.11 7.63 -19.31
C GLY A 102 5.33 6.89 -17.99
N PHE A 103 4.26 6.37 -17.37
CA PHE A 103 4.38 5.50 -16.21
C PHE A 103 4.83 4.09 -16.61
N SER A 104 5.72 3.51 -15.82
CA SER A 104 6.22 2.15 -16.02
C SER A 104 6.37 1.43 -14.68
N VAL A 105 6.09 0.13 -14.69
CA VAL A 105 6.36 -0.74 -13.54
C VAL A 105 7.82 -1.19 -13.62
N LYS A 106 8.61 -0.78 -12.62
CA LYS A 106 9.91 -1.39 -12.38
C LYS A 106 9.70 -2.52 -11.39
N TRP A 107 9.71 -3.74 -11.92
CA TRP A 107 9.57 -4.93 -11.11
C TRP A 107 10.64 -4.99 -10.00
N SER A 108 10.29 -5.38 -8.77
CA SER A 108 9.04 -6.06 -8.39
C SER A 108 7.87 -5.18 -7.92
N ASN A 109 8.11 -3.92 -7.57
CA ASN A 109 7.21 -3.21 -6.65
C ASN A 109 7.30 -1.67 -6.72
N ASP A 110 7.95 -1.13 -7.75
CA ASP A 110 8.07 0.31 -7.92
C ASP A 110 7.35 0.79 -9.18
N ILE A 111 6.82 2.01 -9.14
CA ILE A 111 6.33 2.71 -10.33
C ILE A 111 7.22 3.91 -10.59
N TYR A 112 7.62 4.03 -11.84
CA TYR A 112 8.47 5.10 -12.33
C TYR A 112 7.66 5.97 -13.29
N TRP A 113 7.86 7.27 -13.20
CA TRP A 113 7.48 8.19 -14.26
C TRP A 113 8.76 8.63 -14.97
N GLU A 114 8.85 8.29 -16.25
CA GLU A 114 10.11 8.35 -17.00
C GLU A 114 11.23 7.56 -16.27
N ASN A 115 12.25 8.24 -15.76
CA ASN A 115 13.41 7.64 -15.09
C ASN A 115 13.41 7.85 -13.56
N LYS A 116 12.32 8.36 -12.98
CA LYS A 116 12.22 8.66 -11.55
C LYS A 116 11.19 7.76 -10.88
N LYS A 117 11.57 7.16 -9.76
CA LYS A 117 10.64 6.44 -8.89
C LYS A 117 9.64 7.43 -8.28
N ILE A 118 8.36 7.15 -8.46
CA ILE A 118 7.27 7.95 -7.89
C ILE A 118 6.43 7.16 -6.89
N CYS A 119 6.38 5.84 -7.02
CA CYS A 119 5.60 4.96 -6.14
C CYS A 119 6.47 3.82 -5.64
N GLY A 120 6.33 3.48 -4.37
CA GLY A 120 6.84 2.25 -3.77
C GLY A 120 5.69 1.46 -3.17
N ILE A 121 5.67 0.16 -3.47
CA ILE A 121 4.70 -0.79 -2.92
C ILE A 121 5.46 -1.74 -1.98
N LEU A 122 4.92 -1.93 -0.78
CA LEU A 122 5.41 -2.89 0.21
C LEU A 122 4.28 -3.87 0.51
N ILE A 123 4.55 -5.17 0.42
CA ILE A 123 3.58 -6.22 0.74
C ILE A 123 4.18 -7.11 1.82
N GLU A 124 3.48 -7.21 2.94
CA GLU A 124 3.85 -8.03 4.09
C GLU A 124 2.82 -9.15 4.21
N ASN A 125 3.25 -10.40 4.05
CA ASN A 125 2.38 -11.57 4.01
C ASN A 125 2.53 -12.38 5.31
N ASP A 126 1.40 -12.72 5.91
CA ASP A 126 1.32 -13.78 6.92
C ASP A 126 0.88 -15.08 6.26
N LEU A 127 1.47 -16.19 6.69
CA LEU A 127 1.25 -17.50 6.08
C LEU A 127 0.57 -18.46 7.04
N THR A 128 -0.40 -19.21 6.52
CA THR A 128 -0.92 -20.41 7.18
C THR A 128 -0.60 -21.61 6.29
N GLY A 129 0.32 -22.47 6.76
CA GLY A 129 0.86 -23.58 5.98
C GLY A 129 1.60 -23.07 4.73
N SER A 130 1.15 -23.51 3.54
CA SER A 130 1.73 -23.11 2.25
C SER A 130 0.96 -21.98 1.55
N ARG A 131 -0.02 -21.35 2.22
CA ARG A 131 -0.90 -20.33 1.66
C ARG A 131 -0.77 -19.01 2.40
N ILE A 132 -1.11 -17.93 1.69
CA ILE A 132 -1.15 -16.58 2.27
C ILE A 132 -2.46 -16.44 3.05
N GLU A 133 -2.37 -16.16 4.34
CA GLU A 133 -3.55 -15.92 5.17
C GLU A 133 -4.00 -14.46 5.11
N ARG A 134 -3.03 -13.54 5.19
CA ARG A 134 -3.22 -12.10 5.23
C ARG A 134 -2.09 -11.43 4.46
N SER A 135 -2.42 -10.35 3.76
CA SER A 135 -1.45 -9.46 3.13
C SER A 135 -1.74 -8.03 3.54
N ILE A 136 -0.75 -7.35 4.11
CA ILE A 136 -0.78 -5.90 4.31
C ILE A 136 -0.04 -5.25 3.16
N VAL A 137 -0.75 -4.43 2.39
CA VAL A 137 -0.21 -3.72 1.24
C VAL A 137 -0.05 -2.25 1.61
N GLY A 138 1.18 -1.79 1.73
CA GLY A 138 1.52 -0.38 1.88
C GLY A 138 1.90 0.26 0.55
N ILE A 139 1.39 1.46 0.30
CA ILE A 139 1.66 2.26 -0.90
C ILE A 139 2.10 3.66 -0.46
N GLY A 140 3.28 4.05 -0.93
CA GLY A 140 3.75 5.43 -0.87
C GLY A 140 3.88 5.98 -2.28
N LEU A 141 3.14 7.05 -2.58
CA LEU A 141 3.13 7.70 -3.90
C LEU A 141 3.43 9.19 -3.74
N ASN A 142 4.44 9.67 -4.46
CA ASN A 142 4.76 11.09 -4.59
C ASN A 142 3.77 11.77 -5.55
N ILE A 143 3.14 12.86 -5.12
CA ILE A 143 2.16 13.64 -5.89
C ILE A 143 2.62 15.07 -6.17
#